data_AF-A0A183U6D5-F1
#
_entry.id   AF-A0A183U6D5-F1
#
_cell.length_a   1.000
_cell.length_b   1.000
_cell.length_c   1.000
_cell.angle_alpha   90.00
_cell.angle_beta   90.00
_cell.angle_gamma   90.00
#
_symmetry.space_group_name_H-M   'P 1'
#
loop_
_entity.id
_entity.type
_entity.pdbx_description
1 polymer ?
#
loop_
_entity_poly.entity_id
_entity_poly.type
_entity_poly.pdbx_seq_one_letter_code
_entity_poly.pdbx_strand_id
1 'polypeptide(L)'
;LKIGDVKDVVIWGNHSNTQYPDASHAKVNKGGKLLDAPAAVGNDAWLKGEFLSTVQKRGAVIIEKRKLSSAMSAAKAACDHVHDWFVGTKPGEWVSMAVPSDGSYSVPAGLVFSFPVTISPDGEWKIVGGLAWDDFAKEKIAITLKELEEERDEALKACESC
;
A
#
# COMPACT_ATOMS: atom_id res chain seq x y z
N LEU A 1 -3.05 18.01 13.49
CA LEU A 1 -2.56 16.64 13.23
C LEU A 1 -1.18 16.77 12.63
N LYS A 2 -0.24 15.95 13.08
CA LYS A 2 1.07 15.71 12.47
C LYS A 2 1.01 14.41 11.69
N ILE A 3 1.98 14.18 10.79
CA ILE A 3 2.02 12.94 9.99
C ILE A 3 2.04 11.70 10.90
N GLY A 4 2.83 11.73 11.98
CA GLY A 4 2.89 10.64 12.95
C GLY A 4 1.63 10.42 13.80
N ASP A 5 0.58 11.23 13.61
CA ASP A 5 -0.73 10.97 14.24
C ASP A 5 -1.55 9.96 13.42
N VAL A 6 -1.15 9.64 12.19
CA VAL A 6 -1.83 8.68 11.31
C VAL A 6 -0.98 7.42 11.18
N LYS A 7 -1.59 6.26 11.35
CA LYS A 7 -0.94 4.97 11.17
C LYS A 7 -1.88 3.96 10.55
N ASP A 8 -1.33 2.81 10.17
CA ASP A 8 -2.09 1.64 9.76
C ASP A 8 -2.86 1.82 8.43
N VAL A 9 -2.44 2.78 7.60
CA VAL A 9 -2.87 2.92 6.19
C VAL A 9 -2.21 1.84 5.35
N VAL A 10 -2.95 1.22 4.45
CA VAL A 10 -2.46 0.12 3.62
C VAL A 10 -2.50 0.52 2.15
N ILE A 11 -1.42 0.23 1.42
CA ILE A 11 -1.44 0.20 -0.04
C ILE A 11 -1.51 -1.27 -0.45
N TRP A 12 -2.59 -1.66 -1.10
CA TRP A 12 -2.76 -3.01 -1.66
C TRP A 12 -2.41 -3.03 -3.14
N GLY A 13 -1.78 -4.12 -3.61
CA GLY A 13 -1.60 -4.38 -5.02
C GLY A 13 -0.29 -3.92 -5.63
N ASN A 14 -0.37 -3.51 -6.89
CA ASN A 14 0.77 -3.10 -7.69
C ASN A 14 1.28 -1.71 -7.28
N HIS A 15 2.55 -1.40 -7.56
CA HIS A 15 3.06 -0.03 -7.52
C HIS A 15 2.74 0.71 -8.84
N SER A 16 1.45 0.89 -9.11
CA SER A 16 0.95 1.47 -10.37
C SER A 16 -0.24 2.41 -10.11
N ASN A 17 -0.93 2.82 -11.19
CA ASN A 17 -2.19 3.56 -11.07
C ASN A 17 -3.37 2.70 -10.60
N THR A 18 -3.23 1.37 -10.58
CA THR A 18 -4.29 0.47 -10.08
C THR A 18 -4.19 0.22 -8.58
N GLN A 19 -3.09 0.64 -7.93
CA GLN A 19 -2.89 0.48 -6.48
C GLN A 19 -4.13 0.92 -5.71
N TYR A 20 -4.43 0.23 -4.60
CA TYR A 20 -5.56 0.58 -3.75
C TYR A 20 -5.07 1.14 -2.40
N PRO A 21 -5.15 2.48 -2.20
CA PRO A 21 -4.91 3.11 -0.92
C PRO A 21 -6.13 2.92 -0.02
N ASP A 22 -5.95 2.10 1.02
CA ASP A 22 -6.98 1.70 1.96
C ASP A 22 -6.77 2.35 3.32
N ALA A 23 -7.76 3.16 3.72
CA ALA A 23 -7.82 3.83 5.01
C ALA A 23 -8.83 3.19 5.96
N SER A 24 -9.49 2.10 5.59
CA SER A 24 -10.57 1.47 6.39
C SER A 24 -10.07 0.97 7.75
N HIS A 25 -8.82 0.50 7.81
CA HIS A 25 -8.17 0.02 9.03
C HIS A 25 -7.25 1.06 9.69
N ALA A 26 -7.07 2.22 9.05
CA ALA A 26 -6.16 3.24 9.52
C ALA A 26 -6.66 3.91 10.81
N LYS A 27 -5.73 4.31 11.66
CA LYS A 27 -6.01 4.98 12.93
C LYS A 27 -5.45 6.40 12.93
N VAL A 28 -6.19 7.33 13.53
CA VAL A 28 -5.83 8.74 13.66
C VAL A 28 -5.86 9.15 15.13
N ASN A 29 -4.74 9.62 15.66
CA ASN A 29 -4.66 10.24 16.97
C ASN A 29 -5.08 11.71 16.88
N LYS A 30 -6.30 12.03 17.34
CA LYS A 30 -6.84 13.39 17.35
C LYS A 30 -6.99 13.87 18.78
N GLY A 31 -6.04 14.69 19.24
CA GLY A 31 -6.07 15.27 20.58
C GLY A 31 -5.93 14.24 21.70
N GLY A 32 -5.13 13.19 21.50
CA GLY A 32 -4.91 12.10 22.46
C GLY A 32 -5.93 10.97 22.36
N LYS A 33 -6.96 11.10 21.51
CA LYS A 33 -7.95 10.05 21.24
C LYS A 33 -7.63 9.35 19.93
N LEU A 34 -7.51 8.02 19.96
CA LEU A 34 -7.39 7.20 18.77
C LEU A 34 -8.77 6.99 18.13
N LEU A 35 -8.90 7.32 16.86
CA LEU A 35 -10.11 7.20 16.06
C LEU A 35 -9.84 6.37 14.81
N ASP A 36 -10.84 5.67 14.31
CA ASP A 36 -10.77 5.09 12.96
C ASP A 36 -10.73 6.22 11.93
N ALA A 37 -9.87 6.11 10.92
CA ALA A 37 -9.72 7.15 9.91
C ALA A 37 -11.04 7.48 9.18
N PRO A 38 -11.91 6.51 8.81
CA PRO A 38 -13.21 6.82 8.22
C PRO A 38 -14.09 7.68 9.13
N ALA A 39 -14.10 7.40 10.44
CA ALA A 39 -14.83 8.19 11.42
C ALA A 39 -14.20 9.57 11.66
N ALA A 40 -12.87 9.66 11.64
CA ALA A 40 -12.15 10.92 11.82
C ALA A 40 -12.31 11.88 10.62
N VAL A 41 -12.39 11.33 9.40
CA VAL A 41 -12.62 12.06 8.15
C VAL A 41 -14.10 12.40 7.97
N GLY A 42 -15.01 11.47 8.32
CA GLY A 42 -16.45 11.68 8.24
C GLY A 42 -16.99 11.83 6.81
N ASN A 43 -16.24 11.36 5.80
CA ASN A 43 -16.61 11.48 4.38
C ASN A 43 -16.14 10.26 3.57
N ASP A 44 -16.98 9.23 3.50
CA ASP A 44 -16.70 7.98 2.78
C ASP A 44 -16.58 8.21 1.26
N ALA A 45 -17.39 9.11 0.69
CA ALA A 45 -17.33 9.44 -0.74
C ALA A 45 -15.98 10.06 -1.14
N TRP A 46 -15.40 10.88 -0.26
CA TRP A 46 -14.05 11.43 -0.47
C TRP A 46 -12.98 10.34 -0.37
N LEU A 47 -13.08 9.44 0.62
CA LEU A 47 -12.14 8.32 0.78
C LEU A 47 -12.17 7.36 -0.42
N LYS A 48 -13.35 7.03 -0.95
CA LYS A 48 -13.53 6.12 -2.09
C LYS A 48 -13.33 6.79 -3.45
N GLY A 49 -13.26 8.12 -3.50
CA GLY A 49 -13.13 8.90 -4.74
C GLY A 49 -11.84 9.70 -4.80
N GLU A 50 -11.90 10.95 -4.31
CA GLU A 50 -10.83 11.93 -4.46
C GLU A 50 -9.53 11.50 -3.77
N PHE A 51 -9.60 10.91 -2.58
CA PHE A 51 -8.43 10.39 -1.86
C PHE A 51 -7.70 9.35 -2.70
N LEU A 52 -8.41 8.32 -3.14
CA LEU A 52 -7.90 7.23 -3.97
C LEU A 52 -7.28 7.78 -5.26
N SER A 53 -8.01 8.63 -6.00
CA SER A 53 -7.50 9.22 -7.24
C SER A 53 -6.30 10.14 -7.02
N THR A 54 -6.23 10.85 -5.89
CA THR A 54 -5.14 11.77 -5.58
C THR A 54 -3.84 11.00 -5.31
N VAL A 55 -3.92 9.88 -4.59
CA VAL A 55 -2.75 9.02 -4.31
C VAL A 55 -2.25 8.38 -5.60
N GLN A 56 -3.14 7.75 -6.38
CA GLN A 56 -2.77 7.09 -7.65
C GLN A 56 -2.10 8.06 -8.63
N LYS A 57 -2.66 9.26 -8.80
CA LYS A 57 -2.17 10.24 -9.81
C LYS A 57 -1.06 11.14 -9.30
N ARG A 58 -0.57 10.94 -8.07
CA ARG A 58 0.39 11.86 -7.43
C ARG A 58 1.67 12.04 -8.24
N GLY A 59 2.20 10.97 -8.81
CA GLY A 59 3.41 11.02 -9.64
C GLY A 59 3.25 11.91 -10.86
N ALA A 60 2.14 11.75 -11.59
CA ALA A 60 1.82 12.55 -12.78
C ALA A 60 1.71 14.05 -12.44
N VAL A 61 1.05 14.40 -11.33
CA VAL A 61 0.93 15.80 -10.88
C VAL A 61 2.30 16.40 -10.53
N ILE A 62 3.21 15.63 -9.95
CA ILE A 62 4.57 16.11 -9.67
C ILE A 62 5.33 16.35 -10.96
N ILE A 63 5.25 15.42 -11.93
CA ILE A 63 5.90 15.55 -13.24
C ILE A 63 5.38 16.78 -13.97
N GLU A 64 4.06 17.00 -13.99
CA GLU A 64 3.45 18.17 -14.63
C GLU A 64 3.97 19.48 -14.02
N LYS A 65 4.02 19.56 -12.68
CA LYS A 65 4.43 20.78 -11.98
C LYS A 65 5.93 21.05 -12.02
N ARG A 66 6.75 20.00 -11.90
CA ARG A 66 8.22 20.13 -11.77
C ARG A 66 8.97 19.88 -13.07
N LYS A 67 8.32 19.31 -14.09
CA LYS A 67 8.93 18.75 -15.30
C LYS A 67 10.01 17.70 -15.03
N LEU A 68 10.03 17.19 -13.79
CA LEU A 68 11.02 16.26 -13.26
C LEU A 68 10.29 15.21 -12.44
N SER A 69 10.84 14.00 -12.39
CA SER A 69 10.30 12.94 -11.55
C SER A 69 10.36 13.29 -10.06
N SER A 70 9.59 12.56 -9.26
CA SER A 70 9.52 12.67 -7.80
C SER A 70 10.75 12.06 -7.08
N ALA A 71 11.95 12.29 -7.61
CA ALA A 71 13.18 11.60 -7.24
C ALA A 71 13.51 11.65 -5.73
N MET A 72 13.43 12.83 -5.10
CA MET A 72 13.75 12.97 -3.66
C MET A 72 12.76 12.21 -2.75
N SER A 73 11.47 12.25 -3.07
CA SER A 73 10.46 11.50 -2.31
C SER A 73 10.57 10.00 -2.55
N ALA A 74 10.94 9.58 -3.77
CA ALA A 74 11.22 8.17 -4.07
C ALA A 74 12.44 7.66 -3.30
N ALA A 75 13.54 8.43 -3.27
CA ALA A 75 14.72 8.11 -2.49
C ALA A 75 14.41 8.02 -0.99
N LYS A 76 13.61 8.96 -0.45
CA LYS A 76 13.17 8.91 0.95
C LYS A 76 12.33 7.66 1.24
N ALA A 77 11.39 7.31 0.37
CA ALA A 77 10.56 6.12 0.53
C ALA A 77 11.41 4.83 0.49
N ALA A 78 12.42 4.77 -0.37
CA ALA A 78 13.37 3.66 -0.40
C ALA A 78 14.20 3.58 0.89
N CYS A 79 14.70 4.71 1.40
CA CYS A 79 15.41 4.74 2.68
C CYS A 79 14.51 4.30 3.85
N ASP A 80 13.26 4.74 3.88
CA ASP A 80 12.30 4.35 4.93
C ASP A 80 11.96 2.87 4.86
N HIS A 81 11.74 2.35 3.66
CA HIS A 81 11.48 0.93 3.44
C HIS A 81 12.64 0.06 3.94
N VAL A 82 13.88 0.39 3.56
CA VAL A 82 15.06 -0.35 4.01
C VAL A 82 15.30 -0.17 5.51
N HIS A 83 15.05 1.02 6.04
CA HIS A 83 15.14 1.28 7.48
C HIS A 83 14.19 0.37 8.25
N ASP A 84 12.89 0.41 7.93
CA ASP A 84 11.87 -0.37 8.65
C ASP A 84 12.10 -1.87 8.47
N TRP A 85 12.57 -2.30 7.30
CA TRP A 85 13.00 -3.68 7.09
C TRP A 85 14.18 -4.06 7.99
N PHE A 86 15.17 -3.20 8.13
CA PHE A 86 16.36 -3.50 8.92
C PHE A 86 16.14 -3.40 10.44
N VAL A 87 15.33 -2.45 10.91
CA VAL A 87 15.15 -2.19 12.34
C VAL A 87 13.86 -2.80 12.93
N GLY A 88 12.93 -3.21 12.07
CA GLY A 88 11.61 -3.68 12.45
C GLY A 88 10.55 -2.57 12.54
N THR A 89 9.28 -2.96 12.49
CA THR A 89 8.15 -2.04 12.71
C THR A 89 7.89 -1.85 14.20
N LYS A 90 7.25 -0.73 14.56
CA LYS A 90 6.83 -0.50 15.94
C LYS A 90 5.77 -1.54 16.36
N PRO A 91 5.69 -1.92 17.66
CA PRO A 91 4.68 -2.84 18.14
C PRO A 91 3.26 -2.36 17.82
N GLY A 92 2.50 -3.21 17.12
CA GLY A 92 1.11 -2.91 16.73
C GLY A 92 0.98 -1.84 15.64
N GLU A 93 2.02 -1.61 14.84
CA GLU A 93 1.99 -0.81 13.62
C GLU A 93 2.48 -1.65 12.43
N TRP A 94 1.93 -1.39 11.25
CA TRP A 94 2.36 -2.01 9.99
C TRP A 94 2.77 -0.98 8.95
N VAL A 95 3.55 -1.45 7.98
CA VAL A 95 3.91 -0.72 6.77
C VAL A 95 3.45 -1.48 5.54
N SER A 96 3.37 -0.81 4.40
CA SER A 96 3.07 -1.48 3.13
C SER A 96 4.37 -1.93 2.46
N MET A 97 4.48 -3.21 2.13
CA MET A 97 5.61 -3.77 1.37
C MET A 97 5.10 -4.70 0.28
N ALA A 98 5.63 -4.54 -0.93
CA ALA A 98 5.44 -5.50 -2.02
C ALA A 98 6.33 -6.72 -1.76
N VAL A 99 5.70 -7.85 -1.42
CA VAL A 99 6.39 -9.10 -1.05
C VAL A 99 5.79 -10.27 -1.84
N PRO A 100 6.52 -11.37 -2.02
CA PRO A 100 5.94 -12.58 -2.61
C PRO A 100 4.77 -13.07 -1.74
N SER A 101 3.58 -13.20 -2.32
CA SER A 101 2.41 -13.70 -1.62
C SER A 101 2.64 -15.13 -1.11
N ASP A 102 2.17 -15.41 0.10
CA ASP A 102 2.11 -16.75 0.71
C ASP A 102 0.72 -17.43 0.52
N GLY A 103 -0.16 -16.82 -0.30
CA GLY A 103 -1.56 -17.20 -0.43
C GLY A 103 -2.52 -16.38 0.43
N SER A 104 -1.98 -15.47 1.27
CA SER A 104 -2.78 -14.55 2.07
C SER A 104 -3.77 -13.78 1.22
N TYR A 105 -4.98 -13.62 1.78
CA TYR A 105 -6.09 -12.92 1.13
C TYR A 105 -6.47 -13.44 -0.26
N SER A 106 -6.21 -14.73 -0.52
CA SER A 106 -6.45 -15.38 -1.82
C SER A 106 -5.63 -14.77 -2.98
N VAL A 107 -4.56 -14.03 -2.69
CA VAL A 107 -3.62 -13.57 -3.70
C VAL A 107 -2.72 -14.76 -4.11
N PRO A 108 -2.56 -15.08 -5.40
CA PRO A 108 -1.78 -16.23 -5.86
C PRO A 108 -0.38 -16.27 -5.26
N ALA A 109 0.02 -17.41 -4.70
CA ALA A 109 1.32 -17.58 -4.08
C ALA A 109 2.46 -17.27 -5.08
N GLY A 110 3.50 -16.59 -4.60
CA GLY A 110 4.64 -16.15 -5.41
C GLY A 110 4.42 -14.86 -6.22
N LEU A 111 3.18 -14.37 -6.35
CA LEU A 111 2.94 -13.07 -6.96
C LEU A 111 3.45 -11.96 -6.03
N VAL A 112 4.29 -11.05 -6.53
CA VAL A 112 4.74 -9.89 -5.77
C VAL A 112 3.60 -8.89 -5.68
N PHE A 113 3.07 -8.68 -4.47
CA PHE A 113 1.88 -7.88 -4.23
C PHE A 113 2.09 -7.07 -2.94
N SER A 114 1.62 -5.82 -2.89
CA SER A 114 1.72 -4.98 -1.69
C SER A 114 0.73 -5.42 -0.62
N PHE A 115 1.25 -5.78 0.56
CA PHE A 115 0.48 -6.15 1.74
C PHE A 115 0.84 -5.23 2.91
N PRO A 116 -0.05 -5.12 3.92
CA PRO A 116 0.37 -4.66 5.24
C PRO A 116 1.25 -5.73 5.88
N VAL A 117 2.44 -5.34 6.33
CA VAL A 117 3.37 -6.23 7.01
C VAL A 117 3.86 -5.64 8.32
N THR A 118 4.10 -6.52 9.29
CA THR A 118 4.92 -6.22 10.47
C THR A 118 6.30 -6.81 10.26
N ILE A 119 7.34 -6.13 10.74
CA ILE A 119 8.72 -6.57 10.57
C ILE A 119 9.34 -6.72 11.96
N SER A 120 9.90 -7.89 12.26
CA SER A 120 10.61 -8.11 13.52
C SER A 120 12.02 -7.50 13.49
N PRO A 121 12.66 -7.28 14.66
CA PRO A 121 14.00 -6.67 14.74
C PRO A 121 15.13 -7.47 14.07
N ASP A 122 14.90 -8.72 13.69
CA ASP A 122 15.81 -9.58 12.92
C ASP A 122 15.59 -9.47 11.39
N GLY A 123 14.66 -8.62 10.96
CA GLY A 123 14.38 -8.33 9.55
C GLY A 123 13.41 -9.28 8.88
N GLU A 124 12.76 -10.19 9.62
CA GLU A 124 11.69 -11.01 9.09
C GLU A 124 10.37 -10.21 9.01
N TRP A 125 9.75 -10.17 7.82
CA TRP A 125 8.42 -9.60 7.67
C TRP A 125 7.33 -10.67 7.74
N LYS A 126 6.16 -10.28 8.20
CA LYS A 126 4.96 -11.12 8.23
C LYS A 126 3.77 -10.32 7.73
N ILE A 127 3.01 -10.92 6.79
CA ILE A 127 1.75 -10.35 6.32
C ILE A 127 0.76 -10.28 7.49
N VAL A 128 0.19 -9.10 7.70
CA VAL A 128 -0.87 -8.88 8.68
C VAL A 128 -2.14 -9.54 8.14
N GLY A 129 -2.64 -10.55 8.86
CA GLY A 129 -3.90 -11.24 8.54
C GLY A 129 -5.11 -10.63 9.25
N GLY A 130 -6.31 -11.07 8.85
CA GLY A 130 -7.56 -10.77 9.55
C GLY A 130 -8.15 -9.39 9.25
N LEU A 131 -7.62 -8.65 8.26
CA LEU A 131 -8.21 -7.39 7.81
C LEU A 131 -9.40 -7.70 6.88
N ALA A 132 -10.57 -7.15 7.20
CA ALA A 132 -11.75 -7.34 6.37
C ALA A 132 -11.71 -6.44 5.12
N TRP A 133 -12.13 -6.98 3.98
CA TRP A 133 -12.41 -6.20 2.78
C TRP A 133 -13.92 -6.06 2.59
N ASP A 134 -14.39 -4.83 2.48
CA ASP A 134 -15.73 -4.55 1.98
C ASP A 134 -15.81 -4.80 0.47
N ASP A 135 -17.00 -4.69 -0.12
CA ASP A 135 -17.18 -4.99 -1.54
C ASP A 135 -16.44 -3.99 -2.45
N PHE A 136 -16.25 -2.75 -1.99
CA PHE A 136 -15.47 -1.75 -2.71
C PHE A 136 -13.98 -2.11 -2.73
N ALA A 137 -13.42 -2.50 -1.58
CA ALA A 137 -12.04 -2.96 -1.48
C ALA A 137 -11.80 -4.18 -2.36
N LYS A 138 -12.69 -5.18 -2.34
CA LYS A 138 -12.61 -6.36 -3.22
C LYS A 138 -12.57 -5.98 -4.69
N GLU A 139 -13.41 -5.04 -5.12
CA GLU A 139 -13.42 -4.57 -6.51
C GLU A 139 -12.07 -3.93 -6.90
N LYS A 140 -11.52 -3.04 -6.06
CA LYS A 140 -10.24 -2.38 -6.33
C LYS A 140 -9.07 -3.35 -6.31
N ILE A 141 -9.08 -4.29 -5.38
CA ILE A 141 -8.06 -5.32 -5.26
C ILE A 141 -8.09 -6.27 -6.46
N ALA A 142 -9.27 -6.62 -6.96
CA ALA A 142 -9.39 -7.43 -8.18
C ALA A 142 -8.78 -6.73 -9.41
N ILE A 143 -8.95 -5.40 -9.53
CA ILE A 143 -8.36 -4.63 -10.63
C ILE A 143 -6.83 -4.68 -10.59
N THR A 144 -6.23 -4.40 -9.45
CA THR A 144 -4.77 -4.38 -9.31
C THR A 144 -4.14 -5.77 -9.35
N LEU A 145 -4.86 -6.79 -8.84
CA LEU A 145 -4.45 -8.18 -8.95
C LEU A 145 -4.38 -8.62 -10.41
N LYS A 146 -5.43 -8.31 -11.19
CA LYS A 146 -5.48 -8.63 -12.61
C LYS A 146 -4.31 -8.02 -13.38
N GLU A 147 -3.98 -6.75 -13.13
CA GLU A 147 -2.83 -6.09 -13.76
C GLU A 147 -1.51 -6.82 -13.44
N LEU A 148 -1.29 -7.21 -12.18
CA LEU A 148 -0.08 -7.96 -11.78
C LEU A 148 0.01 -9.34 -12.43
N GLU A 149 -1.13 -10.04 -12.59
CA GLU A 149 -1.17 -11.33 -13.27
C GLU A 149 -0.86 -11.18 -14.76
N GLU A 150 -1.39 -10.15 -15.42
CA GLU A 150 -1.08 -9.82 -16.81
C GLU A 150 0.41 -9.48 -16.99
N GLU A 151 0.98 -8.62 -16.13
CA GLU A 151 2.41 -8.27 -16.15
C GLU A 151 3.30 -9.51 -15.95
N ARG A 152 2.97 -10.39 -15.01
CA ARG A 152 3.67 -11.66 -14.79
C ARG A 152 3.64 -12.53 -16.05
N ASP A 153 2.47 -12.72 -16.63
CA ASP A 153 2.29 -13.61 -17.77
C ASP A 153 3.02 -13.06 -19.02
N GLU A 154 3.04 -11.75 -19.21
CA GLU A 154 3.84 -11.09 -20.25
C GLU A 154 5.35 -11.29 -20.04
N ALA A 155 5.83 -11.09 -18.80
CA ALA A 155 7.24 -11.29 -18.46
C ALA A 155 7.69 -12.74 -18.68
N LEU A 156 6.87 -13.72 -18.29
CA LEU A 156 7.16 -15.14 -18.49
C LEU A 156 7.24 -15.50 -19.98
N LYS A 157 6.29 -15.01 -20.80
CA LYS A 157 6.34 -15.21 -22.27
C LYS A 157 7.62 -14.64 -22.88
N ALA A 158 8.08 -13.49 -22.40
CA ALA A 158 9.34 -12.90 -22.88
C ALA A 158 10.55 -13.79 -22.54
N CYS A 159 10.57 -14.41 -21.36
CA CYS A 159 11.62 -15.37 -20.96
C CYS A 159 11.62 -16.66 -21.80
N GLU A 160 10.45 -17.16 -22.20
CA GLU A 160 10.33 -18.35 -23.05
C GLU A 160 10.75 -18.11 -24.51
N SER A 161 10.84 -16.84 -24.92
CA SER A 161 11.22 -16.45 -26.29
C SER A 161 12.73 -16.23 -26.51
N CYS A 162 13.56 -16.48 -25.48
CA CYS A 162 15.03 -16.44 -25.53
C CYS A 162 15.62 -17.86 -25.64
#